data_AF-A0A3C0IN65-F1
#
_entry.id   AF-A0A3C0IN65-F1
#
_cell.length_a   1.000
_cell.length_b   1.000
_cell.length_c   1.000
_cell.angle_alpha   90.00
_cell.angle_beta   90.00
_cell.angle_gamma   90.00
#
_symmetry.space_group_name_H-M   'P 1'
#
loop_
_entity.id
_entity.type
_entity.pdbx_description
1 polymer ?
#
loop_
_entity_poly.entity_id
_entity_poly.type
_entity_poly.pdbx_seq_one_letter_code
_entity_poly.pdbx_strand_id
1 'polypeptide(L)' 'ADAKDKSVIGIEIHSGRNRIVRRLFEHLGYDVRNLDRVMFANLTKKNVERGKWRFLNEKEIRNLKFLNSSFTKK' A
#
# COMPACT_ATOMS: atom_id res chain seq x y z
N ALA A 1 -5.08 15.14 -13.76
CA ALA A 1 -6.20 14.55 -13.03
C ALA A 1 -7.12 15.68 -12.66
N ASP A 2 -8.39 15.63 -13.08
CA ASP A 2 -9.37 16.66 -12.74
C ASP A 2 -9.62 16.64 -11.23
N ALA A 3 -9.45 17.78 -10.56
CA ALA A 3 -9.65 17.90 -9.11
C ALA A 3 -11.11 17.62 -8.69
N LYS A 4 -12.04 17.60 -9.65
CA LYS A 4 -13.46 17.29 -9.44
C LYS A 4 -13.77 15.80 -9.46
N ASP A 5 -12.84 14.94 -9.90
CA ASP A 5 -13.07 13.51 -9.99
C ASP A 5 -13.01 12.86 -8.59
N LYS A 6 -14.19 12.49 -8.07
CA LYS A 6 -14.35 11.82 -6.77
C LYS A 6 -14.27 10.29 -6.86
N SER A 7 -13.96 9.73 -8.02
CA SER A 7 -13.87 8.27 -8.21
C SER A 7 -12.53 7.66 -7.75
N VAL A 8 -11.53 8.50 -7.46
CA VAL A 8 -10.20 8.10 -6.98
C VAL A 8 -10.10 8.35 -5.49
N ILE A 9 -9.89 7.28 -4.72
CA ILE A 9 -9.86 7.32 -3.25
C ILE A 9 -8.56 6.69 -2.74
N GLY A 10 -7.85 7.43 -1.87
CA GLY A 10 -6.72 6.90 -1.11
C GLY A 10 -7.20 6.29 0.22
N ILE A 11 -6.76 5.06 0.52
CA ILE A 11 -7.11 4.37 1.77
C ILE A 11 -5.85 3.73 2.35
N GLU A 12 -5.72 3.82 3.68
CA GLU A 12 -4.73 3.08 4.45
C GLU A 12 -5.42 2.02 5.31
N ILE A 13 -4.89 0.79 5.31
CA ILE A 13 -5.43 -0.33 6.08
C ILE A 13 -4.32 -1.14 6.72
N HIS A 14 -4.60 -1.61 7.94
CA HIS A 14 -3.76 -2.54 8.70
C HIS A 14 -4.41 -3.93 8.78
N SER A 15 -4.96 -4.41 7.65
CA SER A 15 -5.69 -5.69 7.57
C SER A 15 -5.15 -6.56 6.43
N GLY A 16 -4.79 -7.81 6.76
CA GLY A 16 -4.34 -8.81 5.80
C GLY A 16 -5.48 -9.65 5.20
N ARG A 17 -6.75 -9.32 5.47
CA ARG A 17 -7.89 -10.11 4.96
C ARG A 17 -7.96 -10.03 3.43
N ASN A 18 -8.12 -11.19 2.80
CA ASN A 18 -8.21 -11.30 1.35
C ASN A 18 -9.37 -10.43 0.80
N ARG A 19 -9.09 -9.64 -0.23
CA ARG A 19 -10.03 -8.74 -0.92
C ARG A 19 -10.74 -7.72 -0.02
N ILE A 20 -10.18 -7.35 1.13
CA ILE A 20 -10.84 -6.45 2.10
C ILE A 20 -11.29 -5.11 1.49
N VAL A 21 -10.45 -4.47 0.66
CA VAL A 21 -10.80 -3.19 0.02
C VAL A 21 -11.99 -3.36 -0.92
N ARG A 22 -12.01 -4.41 -1.74
CA ARG A 22 -13.12 -4.68 -2.67
C ARG A 22 -14.42 -4.97 -1.92
N ARG A 23 -14.36 -5.80 -0.87
CA ARG A 23 -15.54 -6.14 -0.03
C ARG A 23 -16.11 -4.93 0.69
N LEU A 24 -15.24 -4.02 1.17
CA LEU A 24 -15.67 -2.80 1.84
C LEU A 24 -16.51 -1.92 0.89
N PHE A 25 -16.03 -1.68 -0.33
CA PHE A 25 -16.76 -0.88 -1.30
C PHE A 25 -18.01 -1.58 -1.85
N GLU A 26 -17.95 -2.89 -2.06
CA GLU A 26 -19.10 -3.70 -2.47
C GLU A 26 -20.24 -3.61 -1.45
N HIS A 27 -19.92 -3.65 -0.14
CA HIS A 27 -20.89 -3.46 0.93
C HIS A 27 -21.56 -2.08 0.91
N LEU A 28 -20.88 -1.07 0.36
CA LEU A 28 -21.39 0.30 0.19
C LEU A 28 -22.06 0.51 -1.17
N GLY A 29 -22.19 -0.53 -2.01
CA GLY A 29 -22.80 -0.43 -3.33
C GLY A 29 -21.88 0.12 -4.42
N TYR A 30 -20.56 0.14 -4.20
CA TYR A 30 -19.57 0.60 -5.17
C TYR A 30 -18.77 -0.56 -5.77
N ASP A 31 -18.50 -0.47 -7.07
CA ASP A 31 -17.58 -1.39 -7.75
C ASP A 31 -16.17 -0.79 -7.89
N VAL A 32 -15.16 -1.57 -7.53
CA VAL A 32 -13.75 -1.17 -7.59
C VAL A 32 -13.15 -1.61 -8.93
N ARG A 33 -13.10 -0.69 -9.89
CA ARG A 33 -12.54 -0.97 -11.23
C ARG A 33 -11.03 -1.19 -11.19
N ASN A 34 -10.30 -0.33 -10.49
CA ASN A 34 -8.85 -0.39 -10.36
C ASN A 34 -8.45 -0.41 -8.89
N LEU A 35 -7.50 -1.29 -8.53
CA LEU A 35 -6.92 -1.35 -7.20
C LEU A 35 -5.41 -1.37 -7.34
N ASP A 36 -4.75 -0.38 -6.75
CA ASP A 36 -3.32 -0.16 -6.88
C ASP A 36 -2.71 0.09 -5.50
N ARG A 37 -1.76 -0.75 -5.11
CA ARG A 37 -1.04 -0.59 -3.85
C ARG A 37 0.14 0.34 -4.11
N VAL A 38 -0.02 1.60 -3.74
CA VAL A 38 1.00 2.63 -3.94
C VAL A 38 2.09 2.61 -2.87
N MET A 39 1.75 2.16 -1.65
CA MET A 39 2.64 2.11 -0.50
C MET A 39 2.46 0.82 0.30
N PHE A 40 3.54 0.38 0.94
CA PHE A 40 3.51 -0.69 1.94
C PHE A 40 4.54 -0.37 3.01
N ALA A 41 4.10 -0.19 4.25
CA ALA A 41 4.96 0.28 5.32
C ALA A 41 5.68 1.58 4.88
N ASN A 42 7.01 1.62 5.00
CA ASN A 42 7.84 2.75 4.58
C ASN A 42 8.30 2.68 3.11
N LEU A 43 7.76 1.74 2.32
CA LEU A 43 8.12 1.56 0.92
C LEU A 43 7.06 2.15 -0.01
N THR A 44 7.52 2.71 -1.11
CA THR A 44 6.66 3.19 -2.21
C THR A 44 7.06 2.50 -3.51
N LYS A 45 6.14 2.43 -4.47
CA LYS A 45 6.45 1.92 -5.81
C LYS A 45 7.24 2.90 -6.69
N LYS A 46 7.69 4.04 -6.15
CA LYS A 46 8.46 5.04 -6.88
C LYS A 46 9.77 4.41 -7.37
N ASN A 47 10.14 4.70 -8.63
CA ASN A 47 11.35 4.17 -9.28
C ASN A 47 11.36 2.65 -9.47
N VAL A 48 10.19 2.01 -9.52
CA VAL A 48 10.06 0.60 -9.92
C VAL A 48 9.05 0.53 -11.06
N GLU A 49 9.53 0.14 -12.24
CA GLU A 49 8.66 -0.04 -13.40
C GLU A 49 7.72 -1.23 -13.22
N ARG A 50 6.58 -1.20 -13.94
CA ARG A 50 5.61 -2.28 -13.88
C ARG A 50 6.24 -3.60 -14.32
N GLY A 51 6.12 -4.63 -13.49
CA GLY A 51 6.69 -5.96 -13.75
C GLY A 51 8.19 -6.09 -13.45
N LYS A 52 8.84 -5.02 -12.97
CA LYS A 52 10.23 -5.05 -12.53
C LYS A 52 10.32 -5.10 -11.01
N TRP A 53 11.51 -5.44 -10.52
CA TRP A 53 11.88 -5.41 -9.11
C TRP A 53 13.26 -4.79 -8.97
N ARG A 54 13.60 -4.38 -7.75
CA ARG A 54 14.94 -3.90 -7.38
C ARG A 54 15.28 -4.33 -5.97
N PHE A 55 16.57 -4.31 -5.65
CA PHE A 55 16.99 -4.41 -4.26
C PHE A 55 16.63 -3.14 -3.48
N LEU A 56 16.34 -3.35 -2.19
CA LEU A 56 16.18 -2.26 -1.24
C LEU A 56 17.56 -1.69 -0.89
N ASN A 57 17.63 -0.37 -0.73
CA ASN A 57 18.84 0.25 -0.19
C ASN A 57 18.94 0.03 1.32
N GLU A 58 20.12 0.28 1.89
CA GLU A 58 20.37 0.06 3.32
C GLU A 58 19.46 0.87 4.24
N LYS A 59 19.06 2.08 3.81
CA LYS A 59 18.14 2.94 4.57
C LYS A 59 16.74 2.33 4.62
N GLU A 60 16.23 1.85 3.49
CA GLU A 60 14.95 1.15 3.40
C GLU A 60 14.94 -0.11 4.26
N ILE A 61 16.02 -0.90 4.20
CA ILE A 61 16.16 -2.11 5.02
C ILE A 61 16.13 -1.78 6.52
N ARG A 62 16.90 -0.77 6.95
CA ARG A 62 16.91 -0.33 8.36
C ARG A 62 15.51 0.10 8.80
N ASN A 63 14.86 0.97 8.02
CA ASN A 63 13.52 1.47 8.33
C ASN A 63 12.48 0.35 8.43
N LEU A 64 12.58 -0.68 7.60
CA LEU A 64 11.70 -1.85 7.69
C LEU A 64 11.96 -2.67 8.95
N LYS A 65 13.24 -2.88 9.32
CA LYS A 65 13.59 -3.61 10.54
C LYS A 65 13.08 -2.92 11.80
N PHE A 66 13.07 -1.59 11.83
CA PHE A 66 12.52 -0.81 12.95
C PHE A 66 11.01 -0.99 13.14
N LEU A 67 10.25 -1.33 12.10
CA LEU A 67 8.82 -1.62 12.23
C LEU A 67 8.53 -2.96 12.92
N ASN A 68 9.52 -3.85 12.99
CA ASN A 68 9.39 -5.09 13.72
C ASN A 68 9.62 -4.81 15.22
N SER A 69 8.56 -4.94 16.01
CA SER A 69 8.58 -4.72 17.47
C SER A 69 9.59 -5.62 18.20
N SER A 70 9.94 -6.77 17.64
CA SER A 70 10.99 -7.66 18.17
C SER A 70 12.40 -7.05 18.09
N PHE A 71 12.62 -6.06 17.22
CA PHE A 71 13.92 -5.38 17.06
C PHE A 71 14.11 -4.21 18.04
N THR A 72 13.02 -3.63 18.55
CA THR A 72 13.04 -2.49 19.47
C THR A 72 13.32 -2.85 20.93
N LYS A 73 13.25 -4.14 21.28
CA LYS A 73 13.47 -4.67 22.64
C LYS A 73 14.90 -5.17 22.90
N LYS A 74 15.86 -4.80 22.05
CA LYS A 74 17.26 -5.18 22.21
C LYS A 74 18.09 -4.04 22.78
#